data_AF-A0AAE4J8R8-F1
#
_entry.id   AF-A0AAE4J8R8-F1
#
_cell.length_a   1.000
_cell.length_b   1.000
_cell.length_c   1.000
_cell.angle_alpha   90.00
_cell.angle_beta   90.00
_cell.angle_gamma   90.00
#
_symmetry.space_group_name_H-M   'P 1'
#
loop_
_entity.id
_entity.type
_entity.pdbx_description
1 polymer ?
#
loop_
_entity_poly.entity_id
_entity_poly.type
_entity_poly.pdbx_seq_one_letter_code
_entity_poly.pdbx_strand_id
1 'polypeptide(L)'
;MMVAAVIYVDPQTIQPVLNGKWHRMDITAVPRPGDTVTMLCGESGAAEFKLLGQRRADRIHQQCESCDDVLRRREGIPLRRDRIGRR
;
A
#
# COMPACT_ATOMS: atom_id res chain seq x y z
N MET A 1 -5.58 -20.55 32.44
CA MET A 1 -6.44 -19.58 31.73
C MET A 1 -5.59 -18.94 30.64
N MET A 2 -5.96 -19.11 29.36
CA MET A 2 -5.29 -18.37 28.28
C MET A 2 -5.85 -16.94 28.26
N VAL A 3 -4.97 -15.96 28.13
CA VAL A 3 -5.33 -14.55 28.01
C VAL A 3 -5.21 -14.16 26.54
N ALA A 4 -6.16 -13.39 26.03
CA ALA A 4 -6.12 -12.90 24.66
C ALA A 4 -4.97 -11.88 24.51
N ALA A 5 -4.14 -12.07 23.48
CA ALA A 5 -3.18 -11.06 23.05
C ALA A 5 -3.85 -10.12 22.04
N VAL A 6 -3.74 -8.82 22.27
CA VAL A 6 -4.29 -7.79 21.37
C VAL A 6 -3.18 -7.29 20.45
N ILE A 7 -3.43 -7.30 19.14
CA ILE A 7 -2.51 -6.76 18.13
C ILE A 7 -3.15 -5.51 17.53
N TYR A 8 -2.50 -4.37 17.69
CA TYR A 8 -2.92 -3.12 17.07
C TYR A 8 -2.26 -2.98 15.70
N VAL A 9 -3.07 -2.74 14.67
CA VAL A 9 -2.61 -2.51 13.29
C VAL A 9 -3.21 -1.20 12.82
N ASP A 10 -2.36 -0.30 12.30
CA ASP A 10 -2.82 0.89 11.59
C ASP A 10 -3.12 0.53 10.12
N PRO A 11 -4.40 0.56 9.68
CA PRO A 11 -4.76 0.21 8.31
C PRO A 11 -4.08 1.09 7.26
N GLN A 12 -3.72 2.33 7.58
CA GLN A 12 -3.07 3.26 6.66
C GLN A 12 -1.61 2.86 6.35
N THR A 13 -1.03 1.98 7.18
CA THR A 13 0.32 1.43 6.96
C THR A 13 0.34 0.18 6.09
N ILE A 14 -0.81 -0.39 5.77
CA ILE A 14 -0.92 -1.57 4.91
C ILE A 14 -0.63 -1.16 3.46
N GLN A 15 0.41 -1.76 2.88
CA GLN A 15 0.80 -1.52 1.49
C GLN A 15 0.57 -2.81 0.68
N PRO A 16 -0.50 -2.90 -0.12
CA PRO A 16 -0.71 -4.06 -0.97
C PRO A 16 0.36 -4.16 -2.04
N VAL A 17 0.60 -5.38 -2.49
CA VAL A 17 1.46 -5.66 -3.62
C VAL A 17 0.58 -6.07 -4.79
N LEU A 18 0.64 -5.33 -5.87
CA LEU A 18 -0.03 -5.65 -7.12
C LEU A 18 0.93 -5.34 -8.27
N ASN A 19 0.96 -6.17 -9.31
CA ASN A 19 1.78 -5.96 -10.51
C ASN A 19 3.27 -5.68 -10.20
N GLY A 20 3.82 -6.34 -9.17
CA GLY A 20 5.23 -6.20 -8.77
C GLY A 20 5.59 -4.87 -8.11
N LYS A 21 4.60 -4.09 -7.64
CA LYS A 21 4.80 -2.79 -7.00
C LYS A 21 4.10 -2.72 -5.65
N TRP A 22 4.61 -1.88 -4.76
CA TRP A 22 3.92 -1.48 -3.53
C TRP A 22 2.90 -0.38 -3.86
N HIS A 23 1.64 -0.63 -3.53
CA HIS A 23 0.56 0.32 -3.67
C HIS A 23 0.15 0.90 -2.32
N ARG A 24 -0.64 1.98 -2.38
CA ARG A 24 -1.26 2.59 -1.21
C ARG A 24 -2.77 2.49 -1.34
N MET A 25 -3.45 2.47 -0.22
CA MET A 25 -4.91 2.46 -0.12
C MET A 25 -5.35 3.59 0.82
N ASP A 26 -6.64 3.89 0.79
CA ASP A 26 -7.29 4.76 1.77
C ASP A 26 -8.36 3.94 2.49
N ILE A 27 -7.96 3.26 3.56
CA ILE A 27 -8.80 2.31 4.29
C ILE A 27 -8.79 2.58 5.79
N THR A 28 -9.91 2.34 6.45
CA THR A 28 -10.08 2.54 7.90
C THR A 28 -10.09 1.23 8.69
N ALA A 29 -10.01 0.09 8.02
CA ALA A 29 -10.01 -1.23 8.63
C ALA A 29 -9.11 -2.20 7.86
N VAL A 30 -8.56 -3.20 8.55
CA VAL A 30 -7.77 -4.27 7.93
C VAL A 30 -8.69 -5.12 7.04
N PRO A 31 -8.40 -5.29 5.74
CA PRO A 31 -9.23 -6.10 4.85
C PRO A 31 -9.12 -7.58 5.22
N ARG A 32 -10.18 -8.35 4.95
CA ARG A 32 -10.14 -9.81 5.12
C ARG A 32 -9.51 -10.46 3.88
N PRO A 33 -8.88 -11.63 4.02
CA PRO A 33 -8.47 -12.40 2.85
C PRO A 33 -9.65 -12.63 1.90
N GLY A 34 -9.46 -12.34 0.61
CA GLY A 34 -10.48 -12.44 -0.43
C GLY A 34 -11.31 -11.16 -0.65
N ASP A 35 -11.28 -10.19 0.26
CA ASP A 35 -11.95 -8.90 0.03
C ASP A 35 -11.32 -8.19 -1.17
N THR A 36 -12.14 -7.56 -2.01
CA THR A 36 -11.64 -6.69 -3.07
C THR A 36 -11.20 -5.37 -2.44
N VAL A 37 -9.92 -5.02 -2.64
CA VAL A 37 -9.36 -3.74 -2.23
C VAL A 37 -9.02 -2.89 -3.44
N THR A 38 -9.26 -1.59 -3.33
CA THR A 38 -8.95 -0.61 -4.37
C THR A 38 -7.85 0.33 -3.90
N MET A 39 -6.84 0.47 -4.74
CA MET A 39 -5.64 1.24 -4.47
C MET A 39 -5.88 2.69 -4.89
N LEU A 40 -5.06 3.61 -4.36
CA LEU A 40 -5.15 5.04 -4.71
C LEU A 40 -5.01 5.32 -6.22
N CYS A 41 -4.29 4.46 -6.94
CA CYS A 41 -4.17 4.55 -8.41
C CYS A 41 -5.41 4.05 -9.19
N GLY A 42 -6.43 3.52 -8.51
CA GLY A 42 -7.64 2.96 -9.12
C GLY A 42 -7.57 1.47 -9.44
N GLU A 43 -6.39 0.85 -9.41
CA GLU A 43 -6.26 -0.61 -9.55
C GLU A 43 -6.92 -1.33 -8.37
N SER A 44 -7.50 -2.51 -8.64
CA SER A 44 -8.13 -3.34 -7.61
C SER A 44 -7.62 -4.76 -7.66
N GLY A 45 -7.66 -5.45 -6.52
CA GLY A 45 -7.27 -6.85 -6.39
C GLY A 45 -7.88 -7.49 -5.15
N ALA A 46 -7.94 -8.82 -5.13
CA ALA A 46 -8.34 -9.56 -3.94
C ALA A 46 -7.20 -9.53 -2.91
N ALA A 47 -7.53 -9.29 -1.63
CA ALA A 47 -6.56 -9.23 -0.56
C ALA A 47 -6.01 -10.63 -0.21
N GLU A 48 -4.68 -10.75 -0.16
CA GLU A 48 -3.97 -11.92 0.31
C GLU A 48 -2.93 -11.51 1.36
N PHE A 49 -2.77 -12.33 2.42
CA PHE A 49 -1.79 -12.10 3.46
C PHE A 49 -0.76 -13.23 3.45
N LYS A 50 0.51 -12.87 3.26
CA LYS A 50 1.64 -13.79 3.19
C LYS A 50 2.67 -13.44 4.26
N LEU A 51 3.38 -14.45 4.76
CA LEU A 51 4.41 -14.25 5.78
C LEU A 51 5.65 -13.59 5.18
N LEU A 52 6.40 -12.85 6.01
CA LEU A 52 7.61 -12.12 5.57
C LEU A 52 8.65 -13.03 4.88
N GLY A 53 8.76 -14.30 5.30
CA GLY A 53 9.66 -15.26 4.67
C GLY A 53 9.35 -15.52 3.18
N GLN A 54 8.08 -15.44 2.79
CA GLN A 54 7.64 -15.64 1.41
C GLN A 54 7.96 -14.42 0.52
N ARG A 55 7.99 -13.21 1.11
CA ARG A 55 8.30 -11.95 0.40
C ARG A 55 9.69 -11.94 -0.27
N ARG A 56 10.69 -12.63 0.30
CA ARG A 56 12.07 -12.62 -0.24
C ARG A 56 12.17 -13.26 -1.63
N ALA A 57 11.24 -14.15 -1.98
CA ALA A 57 11.14 -14.72 -3.32
C ALA A 57 10.68 -13.69 -4.36
N ASP A 58 9.83 -12.73 -3.94
CA ASP A 58 9.06 -11.89 -4.87
C ASP A 58 9.72 -10.54 -5.22
N ARG A 59 10.88 -10.20 -4.62
CA ARG A 59 11.73 -9.03 -4.98
C ARG A 59 10.96 -7.78 -5.43
N ILE A 60 10.07 -7.28 -4.58
CA ILE A 60 9.23 -6.10 -4.89
C ILE A 60 10.03 -4.84 -4.56
N HIS A 61 10.60 -4.21 -5.58
CA HIS A 61 11.57 -3.12 -5.43
C HIS A 61 10.99 -1.72 -5.64
N GLN A 62 9.77 -1.58 -6.15
CA GLN A 62 9.23 -0.29 -6.59
C GLN A 62 7.90 0.04 -5.92
N GLN A 63 7.69 1.32 -5.63
CA GLN A 63 6.39 1.87 -5.24
C GLN A 63 5.64 2.30 -6.51
N CYS A 64 4.31 2.16 -6.53
CA CYS A 64 3.48 2.69 -7.60
C CYS A 64 3.53 4.23 -7.61
N GLU A 65 4.02 4.80 -8.71
CA GLU A 65 4.16 6.25 -8.89
C GLU A 65 2.80 6.97 -8.88
N SER A 66 1.76 6.37 -9.46
CA SER A 66 0.41 6.96 -9.44
C SER A 66 -0.18 7.04 -8.03
N CYS A 67 0.04 6.01 -7.20
CA CYS A 67 -0.35 6.07 -5.78
C CYS A 67 0.43 7.16 -5.03
N ASP A 68 1.72 7.31 -5.34
CA ASP A 68 2.60 8.32 -4.76
C ASP A 68 2.18 9.75 -5.17
N ASP A 69 1.78 9.96 -6.42
CA ASP A 69 1.25 11.22 -6.93
C ASP A 69 -0.06 11.60 -6.25
N VAL A 70 -1.00 10.65 -6.10
CA VAL A 70 -2.27 10.90 -5.39
C VAL A 70 -2.02 11.30 -3.95
N LEU A 71 -1.13 10.59 -3.24
CA LEU A 71 -0.76 10.95 -1.87
C LEU A 71 -0.14 12.35 -1.82
N ARG A 72 0.84 12.64 -2.69
CA ARG A 72 1.50 13.95 -2.73
C ARG A 72 0.50 15.09 -2.93
N ARG A 73 -0.47 14.93 -3.83
CA ARG A 73 -1.54 15.92 -4.04
C ARG A 73 -2.39 16.12 -2.79
N ARG A 74 -2.76 15.05 -2.09
CA ARG A 74 -3.55 15.12 -0.84
C ARG A 74 -2.79 15.86 0.27
N GLU A 75 -1.48 15.65 0.34
CA GLU A 75 -0.60 16.24 1.35
C GLU A 75 -0.02 17.62 0.95
N GLY A 76 -0.36 18.16 -0.23
CA GLY A 76 0.21 19.42 -0.73
C GLY A 76 1.71 19.34 -1.04
N ILE A 77 2.26 18.14 -1.25
CA ILE A 77 3.66 17.90 -1.59
C ILE A 77 3.83 18.03 -3.11
N PRO A 78 4.86 18.74 -3.61
CA PRO A 78 5.14 18.80 -5.04
C PRO A 78 5.34 17.42 -5.68
N LEU A 79 4.85 17.24 -6.90
CA LEU A 79 5.03 15.99 -7.64
C LEU A 79 6.51 15.79 -7.96
N ARG A 80 6.94 14.53 -8.09
CA ARG A 80 8.36 14.24 -8.42
C ARG A 80 8.78 14.87 -9.74
N ARG A 81 7.89 14.86 -10.73
CA ARG A 81 8.09 15.49 -12.04
C ARG A 81 8.25 17.01 -11.97
N ASP A 82 7.66 17.65 -10.95
CA ASP A 82 7.74 19.11 -10.79
C ASP A 82 9.11 19.54 -10.24
N ARG A 83 9.89 18.62 -9.63
CA ARG A 83 11.25 18.93 -9.13
C ARG A 83 12.28 19.17 -10.24
N ILE A 84 12.05 18.68 -11.46
CA ILE A 84 12.98 18.85 -12.61
C ILE A 84 12.65 20.13 -13.42
N GLY A 85 11.67 20.92 -12.97
CA GLY A 85 11.15 22.11 -13.66
C GLY A 85 11.73 23.46 -13.26
N ARG A 86 12.94 23.55 -12.71
CA ARG A 86 13.69 24.81 -12.65
C ARG A 86 14.99 24.67 -13.44
N ARG A 87 14.90 25.04 -14.72
CA ARG A 87 16.07 25.46 -15.51
C ARG A 87 16.65 26.73 -14.90
#